data_AF-A0A7D9LJV9-F1
#
_entry.id   AF-A0A7D9LJV9-F1
#
_cell.length_a   1.000
_cell.length_b   1.000
_cell.length_c   1.000
_cell.angle_alpha   90.00
_cell.angle_beta   90.00
_cell.angle_gamma   90.00
#
_symmetry.space_group_name_H-M   'P 1'
#
loop_
_entity.id
_entity.type
_entity.pdbx_description
1 polymer ?
#
loop_
_entity_poly.entity_id
_entity_poly.type
_entity_poly.pdbx_seq_one_letter_code
_entity_poly.pdbx_strand_id
1 'polypeptide(L)'
;MAASEAAGSRFVRVDEEDINQIIEDTILKSTKRETSWSIAIFRDSKQILECEAKENQGMWFSKVKHHSIIPPEDIQKCYESGIFGDYSPLSLLRVNWFNINLYFCRRGRENQRKLSKNSFIFKTDANIVGYVEMAEEEKTKNHRGGLSDNFNF
;
A
#
# COMPACT_ATOMS: atom_id res chain seq x y z
N MET A 1 34.61 48.67 -18.05
CA MET A 1 34.75 47.94 -16.77
C MET A 1 33.34 47.51 -16.37
N ALA A 2 32.90 46.26 -16.43
CA ALA A 2 33.49 44.98 -16.81
C ALA A 2 32.40 44.18 -17.53
N ALA A 3 32.74 43.54 -18.65
CA ALA A 3 31.89 42.53 -19.29
C ALA A 3 32.07 41.22 -18.49
N SER A 4 31.00 40.65 -17.96
CA SER A 4 31.02 39.30 -17.41
C SER A 4 30.70 38.31 -18.53
N GLU A 5 31.73 37.76 -19.17
CA GLU A 5 31.63 36.58 -20.03
C GLU A 5 31.19 35.39 -19.18
N ALA A 6 29.96 34.92 -19.37
CA ALA A 6 29.50 33.65 -18.84
C ALA A 6 30.03 32.53 -19.74
N ALA A 7 30.87 31.66 -19.19
CA ALA A 7 31.44 30.49 -19.84
C ALA A 7 30.34 29.62 -20.48
N GLY A 8 30.39 29.47 -21.80
CA GLY A 8 29.45 28.65 -22.56
C GLY A 8 29.57 27.18 -22.18
N SER A 9 28.48 26.60 -21.67
CA SER A 9 28.32 25.16 -21.57
C SER A 9 28.52 24.53 -22.96
N ARG A 10 29.42 23.55 -23.07
CA ARG A 10 29.69 22.80 -24.31
C ARG A 10 28.47 22.02 -24.81
N PHE A 11 27.51 21.79 -23.95
CA PHE A 11 26.26 21.11 -24.25
C PHE A 11 25.14 22.15 -24.39
N VAL A 12 24.41 22.06 -25.50
CA VAL A 12 23.16 22.79 -25.74
C VAL A 12 22.21 22.48 -24.59
N ARG A 13 21.72 23.52 -23.91
CA ARG A 13 20.63 23.36 -22.94
C ARG A 13 19.37 23.06 -23.74
N VAL A 14 18.77 21.91 -23.46
CA VAL A 14 17.51 21.48 -24.06
C VAL A 14 16.43 21.85 -23.05
N ASP A 15 15.65 22.86 -23.38
CA ASP A 15 14.52 23.28 -22.55
C ASP A 15 13.32 22.34 -22.81
N GLU A 16 12.32 22.30 -21.91
CA GLU A 16 11.16 21.39 -22.07
C GLU A 16 10.42 21.61 -23.41
N GLU A 17 10.47 22.85 -23.92
CA GLU A 17 9.92 23.23 -25.21
C GLU A 17 10.66 22.54 -26.37
N ASP A 18 11.98 22.42 -26.31
CA ASP A 18 12.78 21.71 -27.31
C ASP A 18 12.49 20.21 -27.31
N ILE A 19 12.27 19.62 -26.13
CA ILE A 19 11.88 18.21 -25.99
C ILE A 19 10.51 17.96 -26.64
N ASN A 20 9.55 18.85 -26.38
CA ASN A 20 8.22 18.77 -26.98
C ASN A 20 8.28 18.94 -28.51
N GLN A 21 9.13 19.86 -29.00
CA GLN A 21 9.37 20.06 -30.43
C GLN A 21 9.94 18.80 -31.11
N ILE A 22 10.87 18.10 -30.46
CA ILE A 22 11.49 16.86 -30.97
C ILE A 22 10.46 15.71 -31.03
N ILE A 23 9.62 15.57 -30.00
CA ILE A 23 8.53 14.58 -29.99
C ILE A 23 7.54 14.87 -31.13
N GLU A 24 7.25 16.15 -31.35
CA GLU A 24 6.40 16.59 -32.46
C GLU A 24 7.01 16.34 -33.83
N ASP A 25 8.32 16.51 -34.02
CA ASP A 25 8.99 16.33 -35.31
C ASP A 25 9.29 14.86 -35.62
N THR A 26 9.37 14.01 -34.60
CA THR A 26 9.55 12.55 -34.75
C THR A 26 8.31 11.87 -35.35
N ILE A 27 7.13 12.49 -35.23
CA ILE A 27 5.88 11.99 -35.80
C ILE A 27 5.63 12.65 -37.16
N LEU A 28 5.70 11.87 -38.25
CA LEU A 28 5.38 12.32 -39.61
C LEU A 28 4.06 13.12 -39.65
N LYS A 29 4.10 14.35 -40.19
CA LYS A 29 2.94 15.27 -40.24
C LYS A 29 1.70 14.67 -40.91
N SER A 30 1.87 13.72 -41.85
CA SER A 30 0.75 13.02 -42.51
C SER A 30 0.02 12.09 -41.56
N THR A 31 0.71 11.53 -40.56
CA THR A 31 0.15 10.61 -39.57
C THR A 31 -0.33 11.34 -38.31
N LYS A 32 0.08 12.60 -38.06
CA LYS A 32 -0.30 13.38 -36.87
C LYS A 32 -1.81 13.46 -36.65
N ARG A 33 -2.61 13.69 -37.70
CA ARG A 33 -4.08 13.82 -37.56
C ARG A 33 -4.75 12.48 -37.27
N GLU A 34 -4.37 11.43 -37.99
CA GLU A 34 -4.91 10.09 -37.75
C GLU A 34 -4.49 9.56 -36.37
N THR A 35 -3.23 9.75 -35.97
CA THR A 35 -2.73 9.34 -34.64
C THR A 35 -3.37 10.19 -33.53
N SER A 36 -3.54 11.50 -33.71
CA SER A 36 -4.19 12.37 -32.72
C SER A 36 -5.67 12.03 -32.54
N TRP A 37 -6.40 11.80 -33.64
CA TRP A 37 -7.81 11.39 -33.61
C TRP A 37 -7.96 10.00 -32.99
N SER A 38 -7.08 9.06 -33.34
CA SER A 38 -7.05 7.72 -32.74
C SER A 38 -6.73 7.75 -31.24
N ILE A 39 -5.81 8.62 -30.81
CA ILE A 39 -5.49 8.83 -29.38
C ILE A 39 -6.69 9.44 -28.64
N ALA A 40 -7.40 10.39 -29.25
CA ALA A 40 -8.58 11.00 -28.66
C ALA A 40 -9.69 9.94 -28.47
N ILE A 41 -9.98 9.15 -29.51
CA ILE A 41 -10.95 8.04 -29.44
C ILE A 41 -10.55 7.01 -28.40
N PHE A 42 -9.26 6.67 -28.32
CA PHE A 42 -8.77 5.73 -27.33
C PHE A 42 -8.91 6.26 -25.90
N ARG A 43 -8.68 7.55 -25.67
CA ARG A 43 -8.89 8.20 -24.36
C ARG A 43 -10.36 8.20 -23.97
N ASP A 44 -11.25 8.55 -24.90
CA ASP A 44 -12.69 8.56 -24.66
C ASP A 44 -13.20 7.14 -24.36
N SER A 45 -12.76 6.15 -25.16
CA SER A 45 -13.09 4.74 -24.95
C SER A 45 -12.58 4.24 -23.60
N LYS A 46 -11.35 4.62 -23.22
CA LYS A 46 -10.78 4.28 -21.92
C LYS A 46 -11.59 4.91 -20.77
N GLN A 47 -11.99 6.17 -20.90
CA GLN A 47 -12.79 6.85 -19.89
C GLN A 47 -14.17 6.19 -19.70
N ILE A 48 -14.83 5.81 -20.80
CA ILE A 48 -16.10 5.07 -20.77
C ILE A 48 -15.91 3.71 -20.08
N LEU A 49 -14.86 2.96 -20.45
CA LEU A 49 -14.54 1.69 -19.81
C LEU A 49 -14.21 1.83 -18.32
N GLU A 50 -13.53 2.90 -17.91
CA GLU A 50 -13.26 3.20 -16.50
C GLU A 50 -14.54 3.56 -15.73
N CYS A 51 -15.46 4.31 -16.34
CA CYS A 51 -16.77 4.60 -15.78
C CYS A 51 -17.61 3.31 -15.64
N GLU A 52 -17.67 2.50 -16.69
CA GLU A 52 -18.41 1.24 -16.70
C GLU A 52 -17.80 0.21 -15.75
N ALA A 53 -16.47 0.19 -15.59
CA ALA A 53 -15.79 -0.63 -14.58
C ALA A 53 -16.16 -0.18 -13.15
N LYS A 54 -16.26 1.13 -12.89
CA LYS A 54 -16.71 1.67 -11.60
C LYS A 54 -18.19 1.39 -11.35
N GLU A 55 -19.03 1.51 -12.37
CA GLU A 55 -20.46 1.18 -12.30
C GLU A 55 -20.66 -0.32 -12.08
N ASN A 56 -19.91 -1.19 -12.76
CA ASN A 56 -19.94 -2.64 -12.53
C ASN A 56 -19.42 -3.02 -11.13
N GLN A 57 -18.38 -2.33 -10.63
CA GLN A 57 -17.95 -2.44 -9.23
C GLN A 57 -19.04 -1.98 -8.25
N GLY A 58 -19.82 -0.97 -8.63
CA GLY A 58 -20.94 -0.44 -7.85
C GLY A 58 -22.21 -1.29 -7.90
N MET A 59 -22.52 -1.90 -9.05
CA MET A 59 -23.80 -2.58 -9.30
C MET A 59 -23.79 -4.06 -8.93
N TRP A 60 -22.67 -4.79 -8.97
CA TRP A 60 -22.67 -6.22 -8.60
C TRP A 60 -21.33 -6.66 -8.03
N PHE A 61 -21.18 -6.61 -6.69
CA PHE A 61 -20.35 -7.48 -5.80
C PHE A 61 -19.74 -6.77 -4.59
N SER A 62 -19.96 -5.47 -4.41
CA SER A 62 -19.46 -4.72 -3.24
C SER A 62 -20.27 -4.93 -1.95
N LYS A 63 -20.99 -6.06 -1.80
CA LYS A 63 -21.36 -6.49 -0.44
C LYS A 63 -20.08 -7.05 0.15
N VAL A 64 -19.39 -6.26 0.96
CA VAL A 64 -18.30 -6.74 1.81
C VAL A 64 -18.80 -8.01 2.49
N LYS A 65 -18.36 -9.16 1.99
CA LYS A 65 -18.66 -10.45 2.61
C LYS A 65 -17.75 -10.52 3.82
N HIS A 66 -18.28 -10.09 4.96
CA HIS A 66 -17.59 -10.28 6.22
C HIS A 66 -17.42 -11.78 6.43
N HIS A 67 -16.20 -12.20 6.78
CA HIS A 67 -15.99 -13.56 7.25
C HIS A 67 -16.87 -13.78 8.47
N SER A 68 -17.43 -14.99 8.58
CA SER A 68 -18.13 -15.40 9.78
C SER A 68 -17.20 -15.26 10.98
N ILE A 69 -17.74 -14.77 12.09
CA ILE A 69 -17.03 -14.70 13.37
C ILE A 69 -16.54 -16.11 13.71
N ILE A 70 -15.30 -16.21 14.18
CA ILE A 70 -14.77 -17.49 14.67
C ILE A 70 -15.52 -17.82 15.97
N PRO A 71 -16.29 -18.92 16.01
CA PRO A 71 -17.04 -19.27 17.20
C PRO A 71 -16.08 -19.72 18.32
N PRO A 72 -16.35 -19.38 19.59
CA PRO A 72 -15.48 -19.75 20.70
C PRO A 72 -15.33 -21.27 20.83
N GLU A 73 -16.33 -22.04 20.41
CA GLU A 73 -16.29 -23.51 20.39
C GLU A 73 -15.21 -24.05 19.46
N ASP A 74 -14.94 -23.39 18.34
CA ASP A 74 -13.89 -23.82 17.42
C ASP A 74 -12.50 -23.47 17.95
N ILE A 75 -12.37 -22.37 18.69
CA ILE A 75 -11.14 -22.06 19.43
C ILE A 75 -10.90 -23.11 20.51
N GLN A 76 -11.95 -23.51 21.24
CA GLN A 76 -11.87 -24.55 22.26
C GLN A 76 -11.42 -25.89 21.68
N LYS A 77 -11.95 -26.31 20.51
CA LYS A 77 -11.49 -27.51 19.80
C LYS A 77 -10.00 -27.44 19.43
N CYS A 78 -9.46 -26.27 19.13
CA CYS A 78 -8.03 -26.10 18.87
C CYS A 78 -7.16 -26.35 20.11
N TYR A 79 -7.66 -26.04 21.31
CA TYR A 79 -7.00 -26.40 22.56
C TYR A 79 -7.15 -27.89 22.87
N GLU A 80 -8.34 -28.47 22.70
CA GLU A 80 -8.60 -29.89 22.94
C GLU A 80 -7.81 -30.81 22.00
N SER A 81 -7.63 -30.41 20.74
CA SER A 81 -6.81 -31.13 19.75
C SER A 81 -5.30 -30.99 19.96
N GLY A 82 -4.86 -30.17 20.94
CA GLY A 82 -3.45 -29.93 21.21
C GLY A 82 -2.72 -29.06 20.16
N ILE A 83 -3.47 -28.46 19.23
CA ILE A 83 -2.92 -27.48 18.27
C ILE A 83 -2.49 -26.21 19.02
N PHE A 84 -3.32 -25.80 19.99
CA PHE A 84 -3.02 -24.73 20.94
C PHE A 84 -2.75 -25.32 22.32
N GLY A 85 -1.86 -24.67 23.06
CA GLY A 85 -1.49 -25.08 24.42
C GLY A 85 0.00 -24.88 24.66
N ASP A 86 0.43 -25.26 25.85
CA ASP A 86 1.79 -25.14 26.37
C ASP A 86 2.58 -26.46 26.34
N TYR A 87 1.94 -27.56 25.92
CA TYR A 87 2.51 -28.90 25.87
C TYR A 87 3.76 -29.03 24.97
N SER A 88 3.84 -28.22 23.91
CA SER A 88 4.96 -28.21 22.96
C SER A 88 5.38 -26.77 22.63
N PRO A 89 6.67 -26.51 22.40
CA PRO A 89 7.11 -25.21 21.90
C PRO A 89 6.36 -24.78 20.63
N LEU A 90 5.96 -25.74 19.80
CA LEU A 90 5.20 -25.48 18.58
C LEU A 90 3.74 -25.08 18.86
N SER A 91 3.07 -25.73 19.82
CA SER A 91 1.70 -25.37 20.20
C SER A 91 1.67 -23.99 20.85
N LEU A 92 2.71 -23.68 21.66
CA LEU A 92 2.86 -22.38 22.30
C LEU A 92 3.09 -21.27 21.27
N LEU A 93 3.92 -21.52 20.25
CA LEU A 93 4.13 -20.59 19.15
C LEU A 93 2.82 -20.34 18.38
N ARG A 94 2.06 -21.39 18.07
CA ARG A 94 0.80 -21.30 17.32
C ARG A 94 -0.25 -20.49 18.06
N VAL A 95 -0.46 -20.75 19.35
CA VAL A 95 -1.46 -20.03 20.15
C VAL A 95 -1.07 -18.56 20.32
N ASN A 96 0.21 -18.27 20.56
CA ASN A 96 0.68 -16.90 20.70
C ASN A 96 0.54 -16.13 19.37
N TRP A 97 0.95 -16.74 18.26
CA TRP A 97 0.78 -16.15 16.93
C TRP A 97 -0.71 -15.92 16.61
N PHE A 98 -1.58 -16.88 16.91
CA PHE A 98 -3.03 -16.75 16.71
C PHE A 98 -3.60 -15.58 17.52
N ASN A 99 -3.29 -15.47 18.81
CA ASN A 99 -3.76 -14.40 19.67
C ASN A 99 -3.30 -13.01 19.18
N ILE A 100 -2.03 -12.88 18.80
CA ILE A 100 -1.51 -11.62 18.24
C ILE A 100 -2.30 -11.22 16.98
N ASN A 101 -2.60 -12.18 16.10
CA ASN A 101 -3.37 -11.91 14.88
C ASN A 101 -4.84 -11.58 15.17
N LEU A 102 -5.45 -12.29 16.11
CA LEU A 102 -6.86 -12.12 16.46
C LEU A 102 -7.12 -10.74 17.09
N TYR A 103 -6.28 -10.31 18.05
CA TYR A 103 -6.51 -9.07 18.79
C TYR A 103 -5.94 -7.83 18.09
N PHE A 104 -4.75 -7.92 17.48
CA PHE A 104 -4.11 -6.75 16.86
C PHE A 104 -4.35 -6.63 15.36
N CYS A 105 -4.95 -7.64 14.71
CA CYS A 105 -5.34 -7.63 13.29
C CYS A 105 -4.23 -7.16 12.30
N ARG A 106 -2.94 -7.36 12.64
CA ARG A 106 -1.82 -6.82 11.86
C ARG A 106 -1.74 -7.45 10.48
N ARG A 107 -1.77 -6.60 9.45
CA ARG A 107 -1.77 -7.02 8.05
C ARG A 107 -0.35 -7.17 7.51
N GLY A 108 -0.15 -8.20 6.70
CA GLY A 108 1.04 -8.37 5.88
C GLY A 108 2.17 -9.14 6.58
N ARG A 109 2.84 -9.98 5.78
CA ARG A 109 3.94 -10.86 6.25
C ARG A 109 5.08 -10.08 6.91
N GLU A 110 5.41 -8.91 6.38
CA GLU A 110 6.55 -8.11 6.86
C GLU A 110 6.29 -7.49 8.23
N ASN A 111 5.08 -6.98 8.45
CA ASN A 111 4.71 -6.39 9.74
C ASN A 111 4.72 -7.42 10.85
N GLN A 112 4.31 -8.66 10.56
CA GLN A 112 4.35 -9.75 11.53
C GLN A 112 5.78 -10.21 11.84
N ARG A 113 6.68 -10.20 10.84
CA ARG A 113 8.09 -10.61 11.03
C ARG A 113 8.91 -9.61 11.84
N LYS A 114 8.54 -8.33 11.80
CA LYS A 114 9.23 -7.26 12.54
C LYS A 114 8.78 -7.14 14.00
N LEU A 115 7.73 -7.87 14.39
CA LEU A 115 7.26 -7.87 15.77
C LEU A 115 8.36 -8.38 16.72
N SER A 116 8.67 -7.55 17.71
CA SER A 116 9.60 -7.88 18.77
C SER A 116 8.89 -7.79 20.13
N LYS A 117 9.57 -8.19 21.20
CA LYS A 117 9.03 -8.06 22.57
C LYS A 117 8.71 -6.61 22.93
N ASN A 118 9.50 -5.67 22.40
CA ASN A 118 9.34 -4.24 22.65
C ASN A 118 8.15 -3.63 21.89
N SER A 119 7.57 -4.37 20.94
CA SER A 119 6.38 -3.94 20.22
C SER A 119 5.11 -3.99 21.08
N PHE A 120 5.17 -4.64 22.25
CA PHE A 120 4.04 -4.79 23.18
C PHE A 120 4.33 -4.03 24.48
N ILE A 121 3.39 -3.17 24.88
CA ILE A 121 3.42 -2.42 26.14
C ILE A 121 2.33 -2.97 27.04
N PHE A 122 2.72 -3.43 28.23
CA PHE A 122 1.79 -3.87 29.25
C PHE A 122 1.45 -2.69 30.15
N LYS A 123 0.16 -2.38 30.27
CA LYS A 123 -0.36 -1.28 31.10
C LYS A 123 -1.48 -1.82 32.00
N THR A 124 -1.82 -1.03 33.00
CA THR A 124 -2.91 -1.33 33.93
C THR A 124 -3.91 -0.17 33.90
N ASP A 125 -5.18 -0.49 33.73
CA ASP A 125 -6.27 0.50 33.74
C ASP A 125 -6.59 0.95 35.19
N ALA A 126 -7.41 2.00 35.33
CA ALA A 126 -7.92 2.50 36.62
C ALA A 126 -8.63 1.41 37.45
N ASN A 127 -9.17 0.39 36.80
CA ASN A 127 -9.82 -0.76 37.44
C ASN A 127 -8.84 -1.88 37.85
N ILE A 128 -7.52 -1.65 37.79
CA ILE A 128 -6.47 -2.65 38.11
C ILE A 128 -6.52 -3.85 37.15
N VAL A 129 -7.04 -3.65 35.94
CA VAL A 129 -7.05 -4.69 34.90
C VAL A 129 -5.86 -4.46 33.97
N GLY A 130 -5.01 -5.47 33.84
CA GLY A 130 -3.88 -5.46 32.92
C GLY A 130 -4.34 -5.57 31.46
N TYR A 131 -3.82 -4.71 30.60
CA TYR A 131 -4.06 -4.76 29.16
C TYR A 131 -2.75 -4.60 28.39
N VAL A 132 -2.78 -5.00 27.12
CA VAL A 132 -1.63 -4.92 26.22
C VAL A 132 -1.94 -3.94 25.11
N GLU A 133 -1.03 -3.00 24.89
CA GLU A 133 -1.06 -2.02 23.81
C GLU A 133 0.13 -2.24 22.87
N MET A 134 -0.01 -1.82 21.62
CA MET A 134 1.10 -1.81 20.66
C MET A 134 1.93 -0.54 20.81
N ALA A 135 3.25 -0.69 20.86
CA ALA A 135 4.17 0.45 20.99
C ALA A 135 4.30 1.29 19.70
N GLU A 136 4.09 0.67 18.54
CA GLU A 136 4.31 1.29 17.23
C GLU A 136 2.98 1.55 16.50
N GLU A 137 2.77 2.80 16.10
CA GLU A 137 1.72 3.15 15.15
C GLU A 137 2.08 2.62 13.75
N GLU A 138 1.17 1.88 13.12
CA GLU A 138 1.37 1.38 11.76
C GLU A 138 1.30 2.54 10.75
N LYS A 139 2.28 2.61 9.82
CA LYS A 139 2.11 3.40 8.60
C LYS A 139 0.85 2.93 7.88
N THR A 140 -0.12 3.82 7.72
CA THR A 140 -1.41 3.49 7.12
C THR A 140 -1.22 3.05 5.67
N LYS A 141 -2.05 2.09 5.24
CA LYS A 141 -2.07 1.52 3.87
C LYS A 141 -2.23 2.57 2.76
N ASN A 142 -2.64 3.78 3.10
CA ASN A 142 -2.85 4.90 2.18
C ASN A 142 -1.69 5.91 2.18
N HIS A 143 -0.57 5.61 2.85
CA HIS A 143 0.64 6.39 2.65
C HIS A 143 1.14 6.11 1.24
N ARG A 144 0.76 7.00 0.30
CA ARG A 144 1.34 7.04 -1.04
C ARG A 144 2.79 7.45 -0.85
N GLY A 145 3.67 6.47 -0.67
CA GLY A 145 5.11 6.71 -0.61
C GLY A 145 5.50 7.57 -1.81
N GLY A 146 5.97 8.77 -1.51
CA GLY A 146 6.29 9.81 -2.48
C GLY A 146 7.64 10.41 -2.16
N LEU A 147 8.18 11.20 -3.09
CA LEU A 147 9.48 11.87 -2.98
C LEU A 147 9.67 12.73 -1.72
N SER A 148 8.61 13.00 -0.96
CA SER A 148 8.64 13.73 0.31
C SER A 148 8.91 12.85 1.54
N ASP A 149 9.04 11.53 1.38
CA ASP A 149 9.39 10.66 2.49
C ASP A 149 10.86 10.89 2.82
N ASN A 150 11.12 11.67 3.88
CA ASN A 150 12.47 11.93 4.39
C ASN A 150 13.13 10.61 4.81
N PHE A 151 13.94 10.04 3.93
CA PHE A 151 14.88 8.99 4.26
C PHE A 151 16.02 9.61 5.08
N ASN A 152 15.89 9.62 6.40
CA ASN A 152 17.07 9.71 7.25
C ASN A 152 17.78 8.36 7.17
N PHE A 153 18.86 8.31 6.39
CA PHE A 153 19.87 7.26 6.45
C PHE A 153 20.72 7.40 7.71
#